data_AF-A0A6P6AFC3-F1
#
_entry.id   AF-A0A6P6AFC3-F1
#
_cell.length_a   1.000
_cell.length_b   1.000
_cell.length_c   1.000
_cell.angle_alpha   90.00
_cell.angle_beta   90.00
_cell.angle_gamma   90.00
#
_symmetry.space_group_name_H-M   'P 1'
#
loop_
_entity.id
_entity.type
_entity.pdbx_description
1 polymer ?
#
loop_
_entity_poly.entity_id
_entity_poly.type
_entity_poly.pdbx_seq_one_letter_code
_entity_poly.pdbx_strand_id
1 'polypeptide(L)'
;MRLNGEIYDGEDGVEEEQKHVVGYALTLKKKNSFLKPKFERLARSVNYCMALSLVNLCQMLSSIRCNKGILFVAIDLNRPLSDQGPFDIILHKLLGKEWCEIIQDYRQTHPEVTVLDPPDAIQHLRNRQSMLQDVVDLNLSDFCVAKPLVVDGSSKSHELFLAYDQFSLSELEPPLVLQEFVNHGGVLFKIYVVGDAIKVVRRFSLPNVSKSKLAKVAGVFPLTRVSSAAASDDDADLDPGVTELPPQPLLERLAKELHHRLGLRLFNIDMIREHGTRDIFYVIDINYFPGYGKMPDYENIFTDFLLSLVQSKYRKRPAN
;
A
#
# COMPACT_ATOMS: atom_id res chain seq x y z
N MET A 1 -38.38 -33.69 -58.45
CA MET A 1 -37.97 -33.22 -57.10
C MET A 1 -37.44 -31.80 -57.25
N ARG A 2 -38.16 -30.83 -56.70
CA ARG A 2 -37.91 -29.37 -56.61
C ARG A 2 -38.16 -29.07 -55.12
N LEU A 3 -37.48 -28.24 -54.31
CA LEU A 3 -36.73 -26.98 -54.45
C LEU A 3 -35.94 -26.69 -53.13
N ASN A 4 -34.90 -25.84 -53.23
CA ASN A 4 -34.46 -24.76 -52.31
C ASN A 4 -33.89 -24.99 -50.89
N GLY A 5 -32.87 -24.19 -50.55
CA GLY A 5 -32.86 -23.36 -49.33
C GLY A 5 -31.79 -23.63 -48.28
N GLU A 6 -30.85 -22.69 -48.15
CA GLU A 6 -30.20 -22.09 -46.95
C GLU A 6 -30.56 -22.72 -45.58
N ILE A 7 -29.64 -22.88 -44.61
CA ILE A 7 -29.14 -21.80 -43.73
C ILE A 7 -27.89 -22.32 -42.98
N TYR A 8 -26.83 -21.50 -42.94
CA TYR A 8 -25.77 -21.58 -41.95
C TYR A 8 -26.23 -20.76 -40.74
N ASP A 9 -26.61 -21.41 -39.64
CA ASP A 9 -26.67 -20.81 -38.30
C ASP A 9 -25.31 -21.11 -37.64
N GLY A 10 -24.50 -20.13 -37.22
CA GLY A 10 -24.77 -19.28 -36.04
C GLY A 10 -24.38 -20.08 -34.79
N GLU A 11 -23.40 -19.75 -33.95
CA GLU A 11 -22.70 -18.51 -33.66
C GLU A 11 -21.31 -18.92 -33.13
N ASP A 12 -20.21 -18.47 -33.76
CA ASP A 12 -18.94 -18.37 -33.04
C ASP A 12 -19.10 -17.16 -32.10
N GLY A 13 -19.68 -17.42 -30.93
CA GLY A 13 -19.66 -16.49 -29.82
C GLY A 13 -18.22 -16.21 -29.47
N VAL A 14 -17.65 -15.14 -30.04
CA VAL A 14 -16.48 -14.49 -29.47
C VAL A 14 -16.95 -14.04 -28.10
N GLU A 15 -16.62 -14.81 -27.06
CA GLU A 15 -16.71 -14.31 -25.69
C GLU A 15 -15.94 -12.99 -25.68
N GLU A 16 -16.66 -11.87 -25.66
CA GLU A 16 -16.05 -10.57 -25.44
C GLU A 16 -15.33 -10.68 -24.10
N GLU A 17 -13.99 -10.81 -24.14
CA GLU A 17 -13.16 -10.74 -22.95
C GLU A 17 -13.61 -9.51 -22.17
N GLN A 18 -14.26 -9.73 -21.03
CA GLN A 18 -14.83 -8.64 -20.27
C GLN A 18 -13.70 -7.77 -19.72
N LYS A 19 -13.47 -6.62 -20.37
CA LYS A 19 -12.38 -5.70 -20.02
C LYS A 19 -12.80 -4.86 -18.83
N HIS A 20 -11.98 -4.87 -17.78
CA HIS A 20 -12.19 -4.04 -16.61
C HIS A 20 -11.35 -2.77 -16.69
N VAL A 21 -11.99 -1.60 -16.61
CA VAL A 21 -11.34 -0.30 -16.74
C VAL A 21 -11.01 0.27 -15.37
N VAL A 22 -9.71 0.47 -15.11
CA VAL A 22 -9.19 1.11 -13.90
C VAL A 22 -8.70 2.51 -14.26
N GLY A 23 -9.49 3.51 -13.93
CA GLY A 23 -9.07 4.92 -13.97
C GLY A 23 -8.06 5.18 -12.87
N TYR A 24 -6.91 5.82 -13.16
CA TYR A 24 -5.92 6.14 -12.14
C TYR A 24 -5.51 7.61 -12.10
N ALA A 25 -5.42 8.13 -10.87
CA ALA A 25 -4.95 9.47 -10.55
C ALA A 25 -3.91 9.38 -9.43
N LEU A 26 -2.63 9.36 -9.80
CA LEU A 26 -1.52 9.05 -8.90
C LEU A 26 -0.47 10.16 -8.95
N THR A 27 0.21 10.45 -7.82
CA THR A 27 1.40 11.30 -7.85
C THR A 27 2.47 10.74 -8.79
N LEU A 28 3.34 11.59 -9.32
CA LEU A 28 4.45 11.16 -10.19
C LEU A 28 5.33 10.09 -9.51
N LYS A 29 5.65 10.29 -8.22
CA LYS A 29 6.38 9.30 -7.39
C LYS A 29 5.64 7.96 -7.33
N LYS A 30 4.31 7.97 -7.21
CA LYS A 30 3.52 6.74 -7.18
C LYS A 30 3.47 6.07 -8.55
N LYS A 31 3.25 6.80 -9.65
CA LYS A 31 3.29 6.27 -11.02
C LYS A 31 4.61 5.51 -11.25
N ASN A 32 5.75 6.17 -10.98
CA ASN A 32 7.08 5.59 -11.20
C ASN A 32 7.38 4.37 -10.32
N SER A 33 6.83 4.30 -9.11
CA SER A 33 7.10 3.21 -8.17
C SER A 33 6.14 2.03 -8.28
N PHE A 34 4.92 2.25 -8.78
CA PHE A 34 3.83 1.27 -8.81
C PHE A 34 3.53 0.75 -10.23
N LEU A 35 3.37 1.64 -11.21
CA LEU A 35 3.05 1.30 -12.61
C LEU A 35 4.34 0.92 -13.37
N LYS A 36 5.05 -0.08 -12.87
CA LYS A 36 6.25 -0.61 -13.52
C LYS A 36 5.86 -1.44 -14.76
N PRO A 37 6.75 -1.57 -15.77
CA PRO A 37 6.44 -2.31 -17.00
C PRO A 37 5.94 -3.74 -16.76
N LYS A 38 6.46 -4.45 -15.75
CA LYS A 38 5.99 -5.79 -15.39
C LYS A 38 4.52 -5.81 -14.95
N PHE A 39 4.10 -4.82 -14.16
CA PHE A 39 2.73 -4.67 -13.69
C PHE A 39 1.78 -4.36 -14.85
N GLU A 40 2.14 -3.38 -15.69
CA GLU A 40 1.31 -3.00 -16.84
C GLU A 40 1.14 -4.15 -17.84
N ARG A 41 2.20 -4.92 -18.10
CA ARG A 41 2.13 -6.08 -18.98
C ARG A 41 1.21 -7.17 -18.43
N LEU A 42 1.28 -7.45 -17.13
CA LEU A 42 0.41 -8.43 -16.48
C LEU A 42 -1.07 -8.00 -16.50
N ALA A 43 -1.32 -6.70 -16.37
CA ALA A 43 -2.67 -6.15 -16.34
C ALA A 43 -3.37 -6.17 -17.71
N ARG A 44 -2.70 -5.75 -18.79
CA ARG A 44 -3.32 -5.48 -20.09
C ARG A 44 -4.01 -6.71 -20.72
N SER A 45 -5.13 -6.50 -21.40
CA SER A 45 -5.72 -7.46 -22.36
C SER A 45 -4.97 -7.41 -23.70
N VAL A 46 -4.88 -8.56 -24.38
CA VAL A 46 -4.21 -8.73 -25.68
C VAL A 46 -5.05 -8.07 -26.77
N ASN A 47 -4.81 -6.80 -27.11
CA ASN A 47 -5.28 -6.27 -28.40
C ASN A 47 -4.33 -5.25 -29.06
N TYR A 48 -3.08 -5.14 -28.57
CA TYR A 48 -2.10 -4.20 -29.15
C TYR A 48 -0.71 -4.82 -29.42
N CYS A 49 -0.61 -6.15 -29.54
CA CYS A 49 0.66 -6.84 -29.78
C CYS A 49 0.68 -7.59 -31.12
N MET A 50 0.12 -6.99 -32.18
CA MET A 50 0.21 -7.50 -33.55
C MET A 50 0.99 -6.51 -34.43
N ALA A 51 2.27 -6.33 -34.11
CA ALA A 51 3.27 -5.85 -35.06
C ALA A 51 4.66 -6.02 -34.42
N LEU A 52 5.25 -7.21 -34.48
CA LEU A 52 6.70 -7.44 -34.44
C LEU A 52 7.00 -8.89 -34.85
N SER A 53 8.03 -9.05 -35.68
CA SER A 53 8.35 -10.21 -36.50
C SER A 53 8.59 -11.53 -35.75
N LEU A 54 8.36 -12.63 -36.47
CA LEU A 54 8.21 -14.04 -36.08
C LEU A 54 9.37 -14.73 -35.33
N VAL A 55 10.34 -14.01 -34.76
CA VAL A 55 11.54 -14.65 -34.14
C VAL A 55 11.47 -14.77 -32.60
N ASN A 56 10.47 -14.18 -31.92
CA ASN A 56 10.38 -14.19 -30.45
C ASN A 56 9.20 -14.99 -29.86
N LEU A 57 8.63 -15.94 -30.61
CA LEU A 57 7.35 -16.55 -30.28
C LEU A 57 7.37 -17.39 -28.97
N CYS A 58 8.44 -18.13 -28.65
CA CYS A 58 8.45 -18.99 -27.45
C CYS A 58 8.59 -18.24 -26.11
N GLN A 59 9.27 -17.08 -26.05
CA GLN A 59 9.32 -16.24 -24.85
C GLN A 59 8.11 -15.28 -24.74
N MET A 60 7.49 -14.95 -25.88
CA MET A 60 6.29 -14.11 -25.92
C MET A 60 5.02 -14.89 -25.53
N LEU A 61 4.91 -16.16 -25.94
CA LEU A 61 3.75 -17.03 -25.65
C LEU A 61 3.59 -17.36 -24.15
N SER A 62 4.66 -17.42 -23.36
CA SER A 62 4.55 -17.55 -21.90
C SER A 62 4.04 -16.28 -21.22
N SER A 63 4.22 -15.11 -21.83
CA SER A 63 3.70 -13.82 -21.33
C SER A 63 2.28 -13.52 -21.81
N ILE A 64 1.86 -14.05 -22.96
CA ILE A 64 0.51 -13.84 -23.53
C ILE A 64 -0.58 -14.54 -22.70
N ARG A 65 -0.26 -15.58 -21.91
CA ARG A 65 -1.22 -16.36 -21.11
C ARG A 65 -1.49 -15.82 -19.70
N CYS A 66 -0.90 -14.68 -19.33
CA CYS A 66 -0.99 -14.10 -17.97
C CYS A 66 -1.84 -12.82 -17.90
N ASN A 67 -2.51 -12.46 -18.99
CA ASN A 67 -3.23 -11.20 -19.09
C ASN A 67 -4.56 -11.28 -18.34
N LYS A 68 -4.75 -10.37 -17.38
CA LYS A 68 -5.90 -10.38 -16.47
C LYS A 68 -7.08 -9.51 -16.94
N GLY A 69 -7.04 -8.98 -18.16
CA GLY A 69 -8.18 -8.22 -18.71
C GLY A 69 -8.38 -6.83 -18.11
N ILE A 70 -7.36 -6.24 -17.48
CA ILE A 70 -7.44 -4.93 -16.81
C ILE A 70 -6.82 -3.83 -17.69
N LEU A 71 -7.62 -2.82 -18.04
CA LEU A 71 -7.18 -1.63 -18.75
C LEU A 71 -6.96 -0.48 -17.76
N PHE A 72 -5.71 -0.06 -17.59
CA PHE A 72 -5.37 1.14 -16.82
C PHE A 72 -5.46 2.39 -17.70
N VAL A 73 -6.26 3.36 -17.29
CA VAL A 73 -6.46 4.65 -17.99
C VAL A 73 -6.06 5.79 -17.06
N ALA A 74 -5.14 6.64 -17.50
CA ALA A 74 -4.78 7.83 -16.73
C ALA A 74 -5.96 8.82 -16.73
N ILE A 75 -6.38 9.27 -15.55
CA ILE A 75 -7.37 10.34 -15.43
C ILE A 75 -6.67 11.67 -15.73
N ASP A 76 -7.22 12.42 -16.68
CA ASP A 76 -6.85 13.80 -16.97
C ASP A 76 -7.54 14.74 -15.98
N LEU A 77 -6.73 15.40 -15.14
CA LEU A 77 -7.22 16.31 -14.12
C LEU A 77 -7.73 17.65 -14.68
N ASN A 78 -7.49 17.92 -15.97
CA ASN A 78 -7.94 19.16 -16.62
C ASN A 78 -9.32 19.01 -17.28
N ARG A 79 -9.94 17.83 -17.20
CA ARG A 79 -11.24 17.52 -17.78
C ARG A 79 -12.18 16.99 -16.71
N PRO A 80 -13.51 17.20 -16.84
CA PRO A 80 -14.48 16.61 -15.93
C PRO A 80 -14.33 15.09 -15.85
N LEU A 81 -14.43 14.52 -14.65
CA LEU A 81 -14.28 13.08 -14.45
C LEU A 81 -15.45 12.28 -15.05
N SER A 82 -16.65 12.87 -15.11
CA SER A 82 -17.84 12.35 -15.80
C SER A 82 -17.59 11.95 -17.25
N ASP A 83 -16.69 12.67 -17.93
CA ASP A 83 -16.50 12.56 -19.37
C ASP A 83 -15.39 11.58 -19.76
N GLN A 84 -14.78 10.92 -18.77
CA GLN A 84 -13.61 10.05 -18.95
C GLN A 84 -13.92 8.58 -18.68
N GLY A 85 -15.09 8.29 -18.11
CA GLY A 85 -15.57 6.93 -17.87
C GLY A 85 -16.14 6.26 -19.14
N PRO A 86 -16.74 5.07 -19.00
CA PRO A 86 -17.03 4.38 -17.74
C PRO A 86 -15.77 3.76 -17.11
N PHE A 87 -15.69 3.82 -15.78
CA PHE A 87 -14.65 3.14 -14.99
C PHE A 87 -15.28 2.05 -14.13
N ASP A 88 -14.63 0.90 -13.96
CA ASP A 88 -15.04 -0.07 -12.93
C ASP A 88 -14.48 0.30 -11.56
N ILE A 89 -13.25 0.82 -11.58
CA ILE A 89 -12.45 1.19 -10.40
C ILE A 89 -11.75 2.53 -10.66
N ILE A 90 -11.73 3.39 -9.65
CA ILE A 90 -10.85 4.55 -9.58
C ILE A 90 -9.77 4.29 -8.52
N LEU A 91 -8.51 4.20 -8.97
CA LEU A 91 -7.35 4.05 -8.11
C LEU A 91 -6.64 5.38 -7.95
N HIS A 92 -6.55 5.91 -6.73
CA HIS A 92 -5.99 7.25 -6.54
C HIS A 92 -5.01 7.37 -5.37
N LYS A 93 -4.08 8.31 -5.53
CA LYS A 93 -3.15 8.77 -4.50
C LYS A 93 -2.82 10.23 -4.75
N LEU A 94 -3.84 11.07 -4.81
CA LEU A 94 -3.68 12.52 -4.81
C LEU A 94 -4.20 13.07 -3.50
N LEU A 95 -3.52 14.10 -3.01
CA LEU A 95 -3.90 14.86 -1.82
C LEU A 95 -4.42 16.22 -2.26
N GLY A 96 -5.29 16.82 -1.46
CA GLY A 96 -5.92 18.11 -1.75
C GLY A 96 -7.42 18.07 -1.51
N LYS A 97 -7.99 19.20 -1.09
CA LYS A 97 -9.43 19.33 -0.82
C LYS A 97 -10.24 19.19 -2.12
N GLU A 98 -9.81 19.90 -3.17
CA GLU A 98 -10.43 19.88 -4.50
C GLU A 98 -10.54 18.47 -5.09
N TRP A 99 -9.45 17.69 -5.09
CA TRP A 99 -9.50 16.31 -5.58
C TRP A 99 -10.43 15.41 -4.76
N CYS A 100 -10.44 15.60 -3.42
CA CYS A 100 -11.35 14.85 -2.56
C CYS A 100 -12.82 15.14 -2.89
N GLU A 101 -13.17 16.41 -3.15
CA GLU A 101 -14.52 16.83 -3.55
C GLU A 101 -14.90 16.21 -4.90
N ILE A 102 -14.03 16.30 -5.91
CA ILE A 102 -14.26 15.71 -7.25
C ILE A 102 -14.55 14.20 -7.15
N ILE A 103 -13.75 13.44 -6.39
CA ILE A 103 -13.97 12.00 -6.21
C ILE A 103 -15.26 11.72 -5.45
N GLN A 104 -15.57 12.50 -4.42
CA GLN A 104 -16.77 12.31 -3.61
C GLN A 104 -18.03 12.51 -4.45
N ASP A 105 -18.08 13.58 -5.24
CA ASP A 105 -19.21 13.88 -6.14
C ASP A 105 -19.37 12.80 -7.22
N TYR A 106 -18.25 12.36 -7.80
CA TYR A 106 -18.26 11.28 -8.79
C TYR A 106 -18.77 9.96 -8.19
N ARG A 107 -18.36 9.61 -6.97
CA ARG A 107 -18.82 8.41 -6.26
C ARG A 107 -20.32 8.45 -5.96
N GLN A 108 -20.86 9.62 -5.65
CA GLN A 108 -22.31 9.77 -5.39
C GLN A 108 -23.14 9.59 -6.66
N THR A 109 -22.64 10.09 -7.78
CA THR A 109 -23.32 10.00 -9.09
C THR A 109 -23.09 8.66 -9.80
N HIS A 110 -22.03 7.93 -9.44
CA HIS A 110 -21.63 6.66 -10.03
C HIS A 110 -21.37 5.59 -8.94
N PRO A 111 -22.41 5.14 -8.20
CA PRO A 111 -22.25 4.18 -7.10
C PRO A 111 -21.75 2.79 -7.56
N GLU A 112 -21.86 2.50 -8.85
CA GLU A 112 -21.29 1.32 -9.49
C GLU A 112 -19.76 1.35 -9.58
N VAL A 113 -19.11 2.51 -9.42
CA VAL A 113 -17.65 2.65 -9.51
C VAL A 113 -17.00 2.47 -8.15
N THR A 114 -15.96 1.63 -8.08
CA THR A 114 -15.22 1.45 -6.82
C THR A 114 -14.06 2.42 -6.71
N VAL A 115 -14.13 3.33 -5.74
CA VAL A 115 -13.02 4.23 -5.39
C VAL A 115 -12.08 3.53 -4.40
N LEU A 116 -10.77 3.51 -4.72
CA LEU A 116 -9.71 2.88 -3.93
C LEU A 116 -8.64 3.89 -3.49
N ASP A 117 -8.49 4.19 -2.19
CA ASP A 117 -9.47 4.00 -1.10
C ASP A 117 -10.38 5.24 -1.00
N PRO A 118 -11.58 5.16 -0.40
CA PRO A 118 -12.45 6.31 -0.25
C PRO A 118 -11.78 7.52 0.46
N PRO A 119 -12.03 8.77 0.05
CA PRO A 119 -11.40 9.94 0.67
C PRO A 119 -11.63 10.07 2.19
N ASP A 120 -12.81 9.68 2.67
CA ASP A 120 -13.19 9.61 4.08
C ASP A 120 -12.30 8.64 4.87
N ALA A 121 -12.07 7.43 4.34
CA ALA A 121 -11.15 6.45 4.91
C ALA A 121 -9.71 6.98 5.05
N ILE A 122 -9.25 7.74 4.05
CA ILE A 122 -7.89 8.31 4.01
C ILE A 122 -7.74 9.48 4.99
N GLN A 123 -8.79 10.25 5.26
CA GLN A 123 -8.74 11.40 6.17
C GLN A 123 -8.33 11.00 7.59
N HIS A 124 -8.72 9.82 8.06
CA HIS A 124 -8.34 9.29 9.38
C HIS A 124 -6.82 9.15 9.57
N LEU A 125 -6.05 9.04 8.48
CA LEU A 125 -4.58 8.94 8.52
C LEU A 125 -3.86 10.29 8.40
N ARG A 126 -4.57 11.39 8.10
CA ARG A 126 -3.92 12.71 7.87
C ARG A 126 -3.48 13.39 9.16
N ASN A 127 -3.93 12.93 10.31
CA ASN A 127 -3.56 13.51 11.58
C ASN A 127 -2.92 12.44 12.49
N ARG A 128 -1.60 12.51 12.67
CA ARG A 128 -0.88 11.67 13.64
C ARG A 128 -1.41 11.86 15.05
N GLN A 129 -1.87 13.06 15.37
CA GLN A 129 -2.50 13.38 16.64
C GLN A 129 -3.87 12.69 16.78
N SER A 130 -4.70 12.53 15.73
CA SER A 130 -5.92 11.70 15.83
C SER A 130 -5.64 10.19 15.88
N MET A 131 -4.54 9.72 15.28
CA MET A 131 -4.06 8.34 15.44
C MET A 131 -3.58 8.03 16.86
N LEU A 132 -3.19 9.06 17.62
CA LEU A 132 -2.58 8.96 18.95
C LEU A 132 -3.44 9.62 20.06
N GLN A 133 -4.60 10.20 19.72
CA GLN A 133 -5.41 11.01 20.65
C GLN A 133 -6.00 10.19 21.79
N ASP A 134 -6.03 8.86 21.66
CA ASP A 134 -6.43 7.93 22.71
C ASP A 134 -5.31 7.63 23.73
N VAL A 135 -4.16 8.30 23.63
CA VAL A 135 -2.99 8.10 24.51
C VAL A 135 -2.50 9.43 25.07
N VAL A 136 -3.29 10.08 25.93
CA VAL A 136 -2.81 11.19 26.76
C VAL A 136 -3.07 10.87 28.22
N ASP A 137 -2.05 10.28 28.83
CA ASP A 137 -1.56 10.54 30.19
C ASP A 137 -0.23 9.76 30.33
N LEU A 138 0.81 10.23 29.65
CA LEU A 138 2.13 9.59 29.69
C LEU A 138 3.03 10.30 30.70
N ASN A 139 3.25 9.64 31.84
CA ASN A 139 4.51 9.74 32.56
C ASN A 139 5.60 9.28 31.58
N LEU A 140 6.36 10.23 31.01
CA LEU A 140 7.34 9.95 29.97
C LEU A 140 8.36 8.91 30.49
N SER A 141 8.46 7.79 29.78
CA SER A 141 9.54 6.82 29.91
C SER A 141 10.89 7.48 29.52
N ASP A 142 12.00 6.95 30.05
CA ASP A 142 13.36 7.50 29.87
C ASP A 142 13.83 7.68 28.40
N PHE A 143 13.13 7.14 27.38
CA PHE A 143 13.48 7.25 25.95
C PHE A 143 12.27 7.49 25.05
N CYS A 144 12.34 8.53 24.21
CA CYS A 144 11.32 8.84 23.20
C CYS A 144 11.95 9.08 21.82
N VAL A 145 11.37 8.49 20.79
CA VAL A 145 11.56 8.90 19.39
C VAL A 145 10.69 10.11 19.12
N ALA A 146 11.32 11.23 18.78
CA ALA A 146 10.63 12.41 18.29
C ALA A 146 10.48 12.35 16.76
N LYS A 147 9.24 12.53 16.31
CA LYS A 147 8.85 12.56 14.89
C LYS A 147 8.22 13.92 14.58
N PRO A 148 8.56 14.60 13.48
CA PRO A 148 7.82 15.78 13.04
C PRO A 148 6.31 15.48 12.90
N LEU A 149 5.44 16.35 13.42
CA LEU A 149 3.99 16.13 13.39
C LEU A 149 3.43 16.19 11.97
N VAL A 150 3.99 17.06 11.11
CA VAL A 150 3.51 17.28 9.75
C VAL A 150 4.01 16.20 8.80
N VAL A 151 3.09 15.49 8.16
CA VAL A 151 3.36 14.51 7.09
C VAL A 151 3.07 15.15 5.73
N ASP A 152 3.98 15.97 5.23
CA ASP A 152 3.85 16.66 3.94
C ASP A 152 4.46 15.87 2.75
N GLY A 153 5.07 14.71 3.03
CA GLY A 153 5.74 13.89 2.02
C GLY A 153 7.11 14.41 1.56
N SER A 154 7.63 15.48 2.17
CA SER A 154 9.00 15.97 1.99
C SER A 154 10.03 15.05 2.67
N SER A 155 11.32 15.22 2.37
CA SER A 155 12.37 14.49 3.09
C SER A 155 12.51 14.91 4.56
N LYS A 156 12.14 16.17 4.90
CA LYS A 156 12.20 16.72 6.26
C LYS A 156 11.13 16.13 7.19
N SER A 157 9.95 15.75 6.67
CA SER A 157 8.89 15.09 7.48
C SER A 157 9.20 13.63 7.87
N HIS A 158 10.39 13.13 7.52
CA HIS A 158 10.84 11.77 7.78
C HIS A 158 12.10 11.68 8.66
N GLU A 159 12.59 12.81 9.19
CA GLU A 159 13.69 12.79 10.16
C GLU A 159 13.21 12.26 11.51
N LEU A 160 14.06 11.46 12.16
CA LEU A 160 13.79 10.84 13.46
C LEU A 160 14.92 11.18 14.40
N PHE A 161 14.55 11.64 15.60
CA PHE A 161 15.49 12.01 16.64
C PHE A 161 15.19 11.17 17.88
N LEU A 162 16.23 10.70 18.57
CA LEU A 162 16.06 10.07 19.88
C LEU A 162 16.30 11.14 20.95
N ALA A 163 15.24 11.49 21.68
CA ALA A 163 15.32 12.32 22.87
C ALA A 163 15.27 11.41 24.10
N TYR A 164 16.28 11.52 24.96
CA TYR A 164 16.48 10.64 26.12
C TYR A 164 16.61 11.40 27.44
N ASP A 165 16.54 12.73 27.39
CA ASP A 165 16.46 13.62 28.54
C ASP A 165 15.80 14.96 28.13
N GLN A 166 15.51 15.81 29.12
CA GLN A 166 14.86 17.10 28.91
C GLN A 166 15.73 18.07 28.08
N PHE A 167 17.07 17.94 28.16
CA PHE A 167 18.00 18.76 27.38
C PHE A 167 17.91 18.42 25.89
N SER A 168 17.97 17.14 25.54
CA SER A 168 17.82 16.63 24.18
C SER A 168 16.46 17.01 23.58
N LEU A 169 15.39 16.96 24.38
CA LEU A 169 14.06 17.35 23.92
C LEU A 169 13.98 18.86 23.60
N SER A 170 14.72 19.70 24.33
CA SER A 170 14.74 21.16 24.13
C SER A 170 15.46 21.61 22.86
N GLU A 171 16.28 20.73 22.25
CA GLU A 171 16.98 21.00 20.99
C GLU A 171 16.12 20.76 19.74
N LEU A 172 14.90 20.21 19.88
CA LEU A 172 14.03 19.86 18.75
C LEU A 172 12.97 20.93 18.50
N GLU A 173 12.74 21.26 17.22
CA GLU A 173 11.72 22.25 16.82
C GLU A 173 10.31 21.62 16.72
N PRO A 174 9.32 22.11 17.49
CA PRO A 174 7.91 21.70 17.36
C PRO A 174 7.28 22.11 16.02
N PRO A 175 6.19 21.44 15.58
CA PRO A 175 5.42 20.42 16.30
C PRO A 175 5.99 19.00 16.14
N LEU A 176 6.04 18.25 17.25
CA LEU A 176 6.59 16.89 17.33
C LEU A 176 5.56 15.92 17.91
N VAL A 177 5.68 14.66 17.50
CA VAL A 177 5.07 13.50 18.15
C VAL A 177 6.19 12.76 18.88
N LEU A 178 6.02 12.59 20.19
CA LEU A 178 6.89 11.72 20.98
C LEU A 178 6.27 10.33 21.05
N GLN A 179 7.06 9.32 20.73
CA GLN A 179 6.68 7.92 20.87
C GLN A 179 7.77 7.21 21.65
N GLU A 180 7.41 6.39 22.64
CA GLU A 180 8.38 5.59 23.37
C GLU A 180 9.28 4.77 22.42
N PHE A 181 10.59 4.81 22.67
CA PHE A 181 11.53 3.97 21.92
C PHE A 181 11.61 2.58 22.53
N VAL A 182 11.20 1.57 21.76
CA VAL A 182 11.29 0.16 22.15
C VAL A 182 12.49 -0.47 21.45
N ASN A 183 13.38 -1.10 22.21
CA ASN A 183 14.45 -1.92 21.64
C ASN A 183 13.82 -3.12 20.91
N HIS A 184 14.20 -3.35 19.66
CA HIS A 184 13.57 -4.35 18.77
C HIS A 184 14.56 -5.10 17.88
N GLY A 185 15.83 -5.13 18.28
CA GLY A 185 16.89 -5.89 17.61
C GLY A 185 17.19 -5.42 16.19
N GLY A 186 16.83 -4.19 15.83
CA GLY A 186 17.13 -3.64 14.51
C GLY A 186 16.32 -4.23 13.36
N VAL A 187 15.15 -4.83 13.63
CA VAL A 187 14.27 -5.40 12.59
C VAL A 187 12.89 -4.75 12.59
N LEU A 188 12.42 -4.37 11.42
CA LEU A 188 11.08 -3.87 11.17
C LEU A 188 10.31 -4.86 10.29
N PHE A 189 9.11 -5.23 10.70
CA PHE A 189 8.16 -5.99 9.90
C PHE A 189 7.24 -5.03 9.16
N LYS A 190 7.43 -4.92 7.84
CA LYS A 190 6.55 -4.16 6.96
C LYS A 190 5.46 -5.09 6.43
N ILE A 191 4.27 -4.98 7.00
CA ILE A 191 3.10 -5.81 6.68
C ILE A 191 2.28 -5.07 5.64
N TYR A 192 2.28 -5.55 4.41
CA TYR A 192 1.46 -5.03 3.33
C TYR A 192 0.08 -5.71 3.35
N VAL A 193 -0.98 -4.90 3.27
CA VAL A 193 -2.37 -5.33 3.17
C VAL A 193 -2.95 -4.81 1.86
N VAL A 194 -3.43 -5.74 1.03
CA VAL A 194 -4.05 -5.48 -0.28
C VAL A 194 -5.36 -6.25 -0.34
N GLY A 195 -6.47 -5.59 0.03
CA GLY A 195 -7.72 -6.27 0.31
C GLY A 195 -7.54 -7.26 1.47
N ASP A 196 -7.81 -8.54 1.23
CA ASP A 196 -7.63 -9.61 2.21
C ASP A 196 -6.22 -10.23 2.18
N ALA A 197 -5.39 -9.87 1.18
CA ALA A 197 -4.04 -10.41 1.05
C ALA A 197 -3.06 -9.71 2.00
N ILE A 198 -2.29 -10.50 2.75
CA ILE A 198 -1.26 -10.03 3.68
C ILE A 198 0.10 -10.52 3.21
N LYS A 199 1.08 -9.61 3.14
CA LYS A 199 2.47 -9.94 2.84
C LYS A 199 3.42 -9.23 3.78
N VAL A 200 4.26 -9.98 4.48
CA VAL A 200 5.25 -9.42 5.40
C VAL A 200 6.62 -9.35 4.73
N VAL A 201 7.29 -8.20 4.88
CA VAL A 201 8.67 -8.00 4.43
C VAL A 201 9.48 -7.47 5.60
N ARG A 202 10.61 -8.11 5.89
CA ARG A 202 11.57 -7.62 6.89
C ARG A 202 12.41 -6.51 6.32
N ARG A 203 12.66 -5.49 7.14
CA ARG A 203 13.56 -4.37 6.87
C ARG A 203 14.52 -4.24 8.03
N PHE A 204 15.72 -3.77 7.76
CA PHE A 204 16.57 -3.24 8.83
C PHE A 204 15.83 -2.12 9.54
N SER A 205 16.15 -1.86 10.80
CA SER A 205 15.54 -0.83 11.61
C SER A 205 16.59 -0.29 12.58
N LEU A 206 16.19 0.68 13.40
CA LEU A 206 17.09 1.31 14.35
C LEU A 206 17.69 0.26 15.28
N PRO A 207 19.03 0.26 15.48
CA PRO A 207 19.67 -0.69 16.37
C PRO A 207 19.22 -0.46 17.81
N ASN A 208 19.41 -1.48 18.65
CA ASN A 208 19.16 -1.34 20.07
C ASN A 208 20.03 -0.24 20.68
N VAL A 209 19.46 0.48 21.64
CA VAL A 209 20.12 1.56 22.37
C VAL A 209 20.27 1.14 23.83
N SER A 210 21.50 1.28 24.35
CA SER A 210 21.80 1.05 25.76
C SER A 210 21.98 2.38 26.50
N LYS A 211 21.54 2.44 27.76
CA LYS A 211 21.71 3.62 28.62
C LYS A 211 23.18 4.07 28.70
N SER A 212 24.11 3.12 28.74
CA SER A 212 25.56 3.35 28.79
C SER A 212 26.15 4.01 27.54
N LYS A 213 25.53 3.83 26.37
CA LYS A 213 25.96 4.43 25.11
C LYS A 213 25.47 5.88 25.00
N LEU A 214 24.26 6.16 25.48
CA LEU A 214 23.67 7.50 25.47
C LEU A 214 24.33 8.45 26.47
N ALA A 215 24.75 7.96 27.63
CA ALA A 215 25.47 8.76 28.62
C ALA A 215 26.81 9.36 28.11
N LYS A 216 27.28 8.93 26.94
CA LYS A 216 28.52 9.40 26.29
C LYS A 216 28.27 10.42 25.17
N VAL A 217 27.00 10.69 24.84
CA VAL A 217 26.60 11.64 23.81
C VAL A 217 25.98 12.86 24.51
N ALA A 218 26.33 14.06 24.08
CA ALA A 218 25.70 15.29 24.54
C ALA A 218 24.66 15.73 23.50
N GLY A 219 23.44 16.05 23.94
CA GLY A 219 22.35 16.50 23.07
C GLY A 219 21.63 15.37 22.33
N VAL A 220 20.87 15.71 21.30
CA VAL A 220 20.06 14.76 20.53
C VAL A 220 20.93 13.72 19.80
N PHE A 221 20.53 12.44 19.86
CA PHE A 221 21.15 11.39 19.06
C PHE A 221 20.46 11.30 17.68
N PRO A 222 21.13 11.69 16.57
CA PRO A 222 20.56 11.57 15.23
C PRO A 222 20.46 10.09 14.84
N LEU A 223 19.26 9.63 14.53
CA LEU A 223 19.02 8.27 14.11
C LEU A 223 19.21 8.16 12.59
N THR A 224 20.28 7.48 12.15
CA THR A 224 20.48 7.22 10.72
C THR A 224 19.40 6.26 10.20
N ARG A 225 18.66 6.69 9.17
CA ARG A 225 17.50 5.95 8.67
C ARG A 225 17.93 4.68 7.91
N VAL A 226 17.96 3.55 8.61
CA VAL A 226 18.28 2.23 8.03
C VAL A 226 17.05 1.46 7.50
N SER A 227 15.82 1.93 7.79
CA SER A 227 14.56 1.23 7.47
C SER A 227 14.19 1.08 6.00
N SER A 228 15.05 1.59 5.12
CA SER A 228 14.87 1.48 3.68
C SER A 228 15.31 0.11 3.16
N ALA A 229 16.37 -0.52 3.70
CA ALA A 229 16.94 -1.74 3.13
C ALA A 229 16.11 -2.99 3.52
N ALA A 230 15.92 -3.91 2.57
CA ALA A 230 15.34 -5.21 2.86
C ALA A 230 16.35 -6.04 3.67
N ALA A 231 15.87 -6.70 4.72
CA ALA A 231 16.67 -7.65 5.47
C ALA A 231 16.28 -9.07 5.03
N SER A 232 17.27 -9.90 4.75
CA SER A 232 17.14 -11.29 4.33
C SER A 232 17.47 -12.24 5.49
N ASP A 233 17.13 -13.52 5.35
CA ASP A 233 17.51 -14.55 6.32
C ASP A 233 19.02 -14.81 6.36
N ASP A 234 19.72 -14.51 5.26
CA ASP A 234 21.15 -14.76 5.09
C ASP A 234 22.03 -13.61 5.61
N ASP A 235 21.42 -12.54 6.16
CA ASP A 235 22.17 -11.44 6.77
C ASP A 235 22.73 -11.89 8.12
N ALA A 236 24.00 -12.32 8.11
CA ALA A 236 24.73 -12.99 9.18
C ALA A 236 24.80 -12.26 10.54
N ASP A 237 24.36 -11.00 10.62
CA ASP A 237 24.38 -10.17 11.83
C ASP A 237 23.04 -10.13 12.60
N LEU A 238 21.99 -10.81 12.13
CA LEU A 238 20.67 -10.77 12.78
C LEU A 238 20.41 -12.03 13.65
N ASP A 239 19.97 -11.81 14.89
CA ASP A 239 19.53 -12.88 15.79
C ASP A 239 18.29 -13.61 15.21
N PRO A 240 18.35 -14.93 14.98
CA PRO A 240 17.22 -15.72 14.48
C PRO A 240 15.93 -15.57 15.30
N GLY A 241 16.04 -15.33 16.61
CA GLY A 241 14.88 -15.11 17.48
C GLY A 241 14.17 -13.77 17.24
N VAL A 242 14.86 -12.80 16.65
CA VAL A 242 14.32 -11.48 16.28
C VAL A 242 13.77 -11.47 14.86
N THR A 243 14.24 -12.36 13.98
CA THR A 243 13.86 -12.37 12.55
C THR A 243 12.62 -13.21 12.23
N GLU A 244 12.10 -13.96 13.20
CA GLU A 244 10.85 -14.71 13.06
C GLU A 244 9.67 -13.78 12.73
N LEU A 245 8.86 -14.15 11.74
CA LEU A 245 7.72 -13.35 11.33
C LEU A 245 6.64 -13.31 12.42
N PRO A 246 5.89 -12.19 12.56
CA PRO A 246 4.73 -12.15 13.43
C PRO A 246 3.72 -13.25 13.05
N PRO A 247 3.04 -13.89 14.03
CA PRO A 247 2.09 -14.96 13.75
C PRO A 247 1.00 -14.52 12.77
N GLN A 248 0.76 -15.33 11.74
CA GLN A 248 -0.25 -15.03 10.73
C GLN A 248 -1.65 -14.73 11.31
N PRO A 249 -2.16 -15.48 12.32
CA PRO A 249 -3.47 -15.18 12.92
C PRO A 249 -3.54 -13.80 13.58
N LEU A 250 -2.43 -13.30 14.14
CA LEU A 250 -2.35 -11.94 14.70
C LEU A 250 -2.50 -10.91 13.58
N LEU A 251 -1.77 -11.10 12.48
CA LEU A 251 -1.78 -10.19 11.34
C LEU A 251 -3.15 -10.15 10.65
N GLU A 252 -3.79 -11.30 10.47
CA GLU A 252 -5.13 -11.40 9.89
C GLU A 252 -6.18 -10.66 10.73
N ARG A 253 -6.16 -10.86 12.06
CA ARG A 253 -7.06 -10.15 12.98
C ARG A 253 -6.81 -8.65 12.95
N LEU A 254 -5.55 -8.22 12.99
CA LEU A 254 -5.17 -6.81 12.97
C LEU A 254 -5.57 -6.14 11.64
N ALA A 255 -5.24 -6.76 10.50
CA ALA A 255 -5.57 -6.24 9.19
C ALA A 255 -7.10 -6.13 9.00
N LYS A 256 -7.84 -7.16 9.43
CA LYS A 256 -9.30 -7.15 9.41
C LYS A 256 -9.86 -6.01 10.25
N GLU A 257 -9.39 -5.84 11.48
CA GLU A 257 -9.89 -4.79 12.37
C GLU A 257 -9.60 -3.38 11.84
N LEU A 258 -8.38 -3.14 11.34
CA LEU A 258 -8.00 -1.88 10.71
C LEU A 258 -8.82 -1.62 9.44
N HIS A 259 -9.08 -2.64 8.64
CA HIS A 259 -9.95 -2.53 7.48
C HIS A 259 -11.37 -2.09 7.88
N HIS A 260 -11.97 -2.74 8.89
CA HIS A 260 -13.33 -2.42 9.35
C HIS A 260 -13.43 -1.01 9.95
N ARG A 261 -12.42 -0.58 10.73
CA ARG A 261 -12.43 0.72 11.40
C ARG A 261 -12.05 1.88 10.50
N LEU A 262 -11.04 1.71 9.65
CA LEU A 262 -10.51 2.78 8.82
C LEU A 262 -11.12 2.80 7.42
N GLY A 263 -11.76 1.71 6.97
CA GLY A 263 -12.27 1.57 5.61
C GLY A 263 -11.19 1.44 4.53
N LEU A 264 -9.92 1.29 4.93
CA LEU A 264 -8.77 1.18 4.02
C LEU A 264 -8.61 -0.24 3.51
N ARG A 265 -8.29 -0.40 2.23
CA ARG A 265 -7.95 -1.71 1.63
C ARG A 265 -6.53 -1.79 1.12
N LEU A 266 -5.90 -0.66 0.87
CA LEU A 266 -4.52 -0.57 0.42
C LEU A 266 -3.72 0.14 1.49
N PHE A 267 -3.06 -0.60 2.37
CA PHE A 267 -2.22 0.00 3.40
C PHE A 267 -1.06 -0.92 3.78
N ASN A 268 -0.07 -0.37 4.47
CA ASN A 268 0.87 -1.19 5.24
C ASN A 268 0.89 -0.76 6.69
N ILE A 269 1.35 -1.69 7.51
CA ILE A 269 1.63 -1.53 8.92
C ILE A 269 3.14 -1.71 9.09
N ASP A 270 3.79 -0.75 9.74
CA ASP A 270 5.16 -0.87 10.19
C ASP A 270 5.11 -1.36 11.64
N MET A 271 5.60 -2.57 11.88
CA MET A 271 5.52 -3.27 13.17
C MET A 271 6.91 -3.69 13.64
N ILE A 272 7.16 -3.57 14.95
CA ILE A 272 8.39 -4.04 15.61
C ILE A 272 8.06 -5.07 16.69
N ARG A 273 8.99 -5.98 16.96
CA ARG A 273 8.91 -6.95 18.07
C ARG A 273 9.83 -6.47 19.19
N GLU A 274 9.37 -6.45 20.43
CA GLU A 274 10.23 -6.05 21.55
C GLU A 274 11.36 -7.06 21.77
N HIS A 275 12.58 -6.55 21.84
CA HIS A 275 13.78 -7.34 22.01
C HIS A 275 13.79 -8.06 23.37
N GLY A 276 14.11 -9.36 23.35
CA GLY A 276 14.04 -10.22 24.53
C GLY A 276 12.66 -10.81 24.79
N THR A 277 11.64 -10.42 24.00
CA THR A 277 10.31 -11.02 24.02
C THR A 277 10.07 -11.84 22.75
N ARG A 278 9.12 -12.78 22.82
CA ARG A 278 8.67 -13.53 21.63
C ARG A 278 7.40 -12.95 21.03
N ASP A 279 6.47 -12.52 21.88
CA ASP A 279 5.08 -12.29 21.47
C ASP A 279 4.60 -10.83 21.66
N ILE A 280 5.47 -9.90 22.05
CA ILE A 280 5.11 -8.49 22.21
C ILE A 280 5.47 -7.70 20.95
N PHE A 281 4.44 -7.17 20.29
CA PHE A 281 4.54 -6.43 19.04
C PHE A 281 3.94 -5.03 19.17
N TYR A 282 4.59 -4.06 18.54
CA TYR A 282 4.15 -2.67 18.50
C TYR A 282 3.95 -2.22 17.06
N VAL A 283 2.80 -1.60 16.79
CA VAL A 283 2.54 -0.88 15.54
C VAL A 283 3.09 0.53 15.68
N ILE A 284 4.03 0.91 14.81
CA ILE A 284 4.74 2.20 14.91
C ILE A 284 4.36 3.21 13.82
N ASP A 285 3.76 2.73 12.73
CA ASP A 285 3.26 3.57 11.63
C ASP A 285 2.24 2.79 10.76
N ILE A 286 1.27 3.50 10.19
CA ILE A 286 0.32 2.95 9.21
C ILE A 286 0.29 3.91 8.03
N ASN A 287 0.51 3.41 6.80
CA ASN A 287 0.46 4.25 5.61
C ASN A 287 -0.54 3.72 4.59
N TYR A 288 -1.40 4.61 4.07
CA TYR A 288 -2.25 4.27 2.92
C TYR A 288 -1.44 4.20 1.63
N PHE A 289 -1.87 3.28 0.77
CA PHE A 289 -1.34 2.98 -0.55
C PHE A 289 0.20 3.09 -0.61
N PRO A 290 0.92 2.25 0.14
CA PRO A 290 2.38 2.33 0.29
C PRO A 290 3.13 1.97 -0.99
N GLY A 291 4.46 2.12 -0.96
CA GLY A 291 5.31 1.65 -2.05
C GLY A 291 5.42 0.12 -2.05
N TYR A 292 4.92 -0.52 -3.11
CA TYR A 292 4.93 -1.98 -3.26
C TYR A 292 6.19 -2.52 -3.96
N GLY A 293 7.11 -1.68 -4.43
CA GLY A 293 8.25 -2.13 -5.23
C GLY A 293 9.25 -3.07 -4.53
N LYS A 294 9.07 -3.34 -3.23
CA LYS A 294 9.85 -4.28 -2.42
C LYS A 294 8.98 -5.41 -1.84
N MET A 295 7.70 -5.44 -2.18
CA MET A 295 6.78 -6.51 -1.85
C MET A 295 6.94 -7.60 -2.92
N PRO A 296 7.33 -8.83 -2.56
CA PRO A 296 7.41 -9.92 -3.51
C PRO A 296 6.05 -10.16 -4.15
N ASP A 297 6.04 -10.37 -5.46
CA ASP A 297 4.85 -10.72 -6.24
C ASP A 297 3.69 -9.72 -6.16
N TYR A 298 4.00 -8.44 -5.89
CA TYR A 298 2.97 -7.42 -5.77
C TYR A 298 2.10 -7.29 -7.03
N GLU A 299 2.65 -7.60 -8.21
CA GLU A 299 1.90 -7.46 -9.46
C GLU A 299 0.71 -8.42 -9.52
N ASN A 300 0.91 -9.69 -9.17
CA ASN A 300 -0.15 -10.69 -9.15
C ASN A 300 -1.16 -10.38 -8.05
N ILE A 301 -0.69 -10.17 -6.81
CA ILE A 301 -1.54 -9.88 -5.67
C ILE A 301 -2.46 -8.67 -5.93
N PHE A 302 -1.90 -7.59 -6.49
CA PHE A 302 -2.68 -6.39 -6.73
C PHE A 302 -3.65 -6.54 -7.90
N THR A 303 -3.27 -7.24 -8.97
CA THR A 303 -4.19 -7.50 -10.08
C THR A 303 -5.32 -8.45 -9.68
N ASP A 304 -5.05 -9.50 -8.88
CA ASP A 304 -6.09 -10.38 -8.33
C ASP A 304 -7.05 -9.64 -7.42
N PHE A 305 -6.52 -8.71 -6.60
CA PHE A 305 -7.34 -7.84 -5.79
C PHE A 305 -8.26 -6.94 -6.63
N LEU A 306 -7.75 -6.32 -7.69
CA LEU A 306 -8.61 -5.50 -8.57
C LEU A 306 -9.71 -6.33 -9.23
N LEU A 307 -9.39 -7.54 -9.70
CA LEU A 307 -10.38 -8.46 -10.26
C LEU A 307 -11.44 -8.86 -9.23
N SER A 308 -11.04 -9.18 -8.00
CA SER A 308 -11.99 -9.59 -6.97
C SER A 308 -12.99 -8.49 -6.62
N LEU A 309 -12.57 -7.22 -6.66
CA LEU A 309 -13.47 -6.08 -6.47
C LEU A 309 -14.54 -6.02 -7.55
N VAL A 310 -14.16 -6.22 -8.81
CA VAL A 310 -15.11 -6.19 -9.93
C VAL A 310 -16.04 -7.40 -9.88
N GLN A 311 -15.51 -8.61 -9.67
CA GLN A 311 -16.30 -9.85 -9.58
C GLN A 311 -17.29 -9.85 -8.41
N SER A 312 -16.91 -9.27 -7.26
CA SER A 312 -17.78 -9.18 -6.08
C SER A 312 -19.06 -8.38 -6.34
N LYS A 313 -19.05 -7.45 -7.33
CA LYS A 313 -20.23 -6.70 -7.73
C LYS A 313 -21.19 -7.53 -8.57
N TYR A 314 -20.68 -8.37 -9.47
CA TYR A 314 -21.51 -9.26 -10.30
C TYR A 314 -22.27 -10.28 -9.44
N ARG A 315 -21.63 -10.81 -8.38
CA ARG A 315 -22.29 -11.74 -7.44
C ARG A 315 -23.38 -11.10 -6.57
N LYS A 316 -23.42 -9.76 -6.45
CA LYS A 316 -24.42 -9.01 -5.67
C LYS A 316 -25.61 -8.52 -6.50
N ARG A 317 -25.57 -8.66 -7.83
CA ARG A 317 -26.75 -8.39 -8.68
C ARG A 317 -27.68 -9.62 -8.56
N PRO A 318 -28.94 -9.46 -8.12
CA PRO A 318 -29.90 -10.56 -8.22
C PRO A 318 -30.02 -10.96 -9.70
N ALA A 319 -30.07 -12.26 -9.98
CA ALA A 319 -30.49 -12.75 -11.28
C ALA A 319 -31.91 -12.23 -11.50
N ASN A 320 -32.08 -11.39 -12.53
CA ASN A 320 -33.39 -10.90 -12.95
C ASN A 320 -34.32 -12.05 -13.34
#